data_AF-A0A091E0Z3-F1
#
_entry.id   AF-A0A091E0Z3-F1
#
_cell.length_a   1.000
_cell.length_b   1.000
_cell.length_c   1.000
_cell.angle_alpha   90.00
_cell.angle_beta   90.00
_cell.angle_gamma   90.00
#
_symmetry.space_group_name_H-M   'P 1'
#
loop_
_entity.id
_entity.type
_entity.pdbx_description
1 polymer ?
#
loop_
_entity_poly.entity_id
_entity_poly.type
_entity_poly.pdbx_seq_one_letter_code
_entity_poly.pdbx_strand_id
1 'polypeptide(L)' 'MVSRTEGNTDDLLIGGNVFAKGLEGKDMEKTVVTGVDIVMSHHLQETSFRKEAYKKYITEIIGNPLKASLVNKDQKE' A
#
# COMPACT_ATOMS: atom_id res chain seq x y z
N MET A 1 -10.90 0.85 9.62
CA MET A 1 -11.13 0.50 8.21
C MET A 1 -11.63 1.75 7.52
N VAL A 2 -11.04 2.15 6.40
CA VAL A 2 -11.32 3.39 5.66
C VAL A 2 -11.84 3.02 4.29
N SER A 3 -12.92 3.65 3.87
CA SER A 3 -13.48 3.54 2.52
C SER A 3 -13.01 4.72 1.67
N ARG A 4 -12.41 4.45 0.52
CA ARG A 4 -12.03 5.46 -0.46
C ARG A 4 -12.69 5.12 -1.79
N THR A 5 -13.18 6.14 -2.48
CA THR A 5 -13.72 5.99 -3.83
C THR A 5 -12.56 5.95 -4.80
N GLU A 6 -12.27 4.78 -5.39
CA GLU A 6 -11.25 4.65 -6.43
C GLU A 6 -11.77 5.32 -7.71
N GLY A 7 -10.95 6.17 -8.35
CA GLY A 7 -11.36 6.94 -9.54
C GLY A 7 -11.80 8.39 -9.30
N ASN A 8 -11.42 9.01 -8.17
CA ASN A 8 -11.25 10.46 -8.12
C ASN A 8 -10.00 10.84 -8.95
N THR A 9 -10.12 10.78 -10.26
CA THR A 9 -9.28 11.58 -11.13
C THR A 9 -10.04 12.89 -11.28
N ASP A 10 -9.43 14.03 -10.95
CA ASP A 10 -10.00 15.32 -11.31
C ASP A 10 -10.38 15.23 -12.80
N ASP A 11 -11.66 15.44 -13.14
CA ASP A 11 -12.16 15.44 -14.54
C ASP A 11 -11.33 16.39 -15.45
N LEU A 12 -10.53 17.27 -14.84
CA LEU A 12 -9.55 18.15 -15.47
C LEU A 12 -8.31 17.44 -16.07
N LEU A 13 -7.97 16.22 -15.65
CA LEU A 13 -6.83 15.45 -16.19
C LEU A 13 -7.18 14.56 -17.39
N ILE A 14 -8.47 14.45 -17.77
CA ILE A 14 -8.89 13.80 -19.01
C ILE A 14 -8.73 14.80 -20.16
N GLY A 15 -7.48 15.08 -20.51
CA GLY A 15 -7.14 15.83 -21.71
C GLY A 15 -7.38 14.98 -22.95
N GLY A 16 -8.58 15.02 -23.54
CA GLY A 16 -8.78 14.51 -24.90
C GLY A 16 -10.16 13.96 -25.26
N ASN A 17 -10.91 14.81 -25.97
CA ASN A 17 -12.00 14.52 -26.91
C ASN A 17 -13.37 14.07 -26.36
N VAL A 18 -14.27 15.05 -26.35
CA VAL A 18 -15.72 14.94 -26.21
C VAL A 18 -16.28 14.10 -27.37
N PHE A 19 -16.45 12.80 -27.16
CA PHE A 19 -17.41 12.01 -27.94
C PHE A 19 -18.03 10.88 -27.10
N ALA A 20 -18.75 11.24 -26.06
CA ALA A 20 -19.71 10.35 -25.42
C ALA A 20 -21.00 11.13 -25.10
N LYS A 21 -21.65 11.63 -26.17
CA LYS A 21 -23.07 12.02 -26.14
C LYS A 21 -23.91 10.74 -25.99
N GLY A 22 -23.84 10.11 -24.82
CA GLY A 22 -24.43 8.79 -24.57
C GLY A 22 -24.16 8.20 -23.18
N LEU A 23 -23.70 8.97 -22.19
CA LEU A 23 -23.67 8.56 -20.78
C LEU A 23 -24.99 8.89 -20.06
N GLU A 24 -26.10 8.94 -20.80
CA GLU A 24 -27.45 8.91 -20.24
C GLU A 24 -27.79 7.44 -19.92
N GLY A 25 -27.22 6.89 -18.85
CA GLY A 25 -27.50 5.51 -18.48
C GLY A 25 -26.53 4.92 -17.48
N LYS A 26 -26.98 4.89 -16.23
CA LYS A 26 -26.39 4.30 -15.02
C LYS A 26 -25.30 5.14 -14.38
N ASP A 27 -25.56 5.53 -13.14
CA ASP A 27 -24.55 5.83 -12.14
C ASP A 27 -23.39 4.85 -12.34
N MET A 28 -22.26 5.36 -12.82
CA MET A 28 -21.02 4.60 -12.86
C MET A 28 -20.73 4.26 -11.41
N GLU A 29 -21.03 3.02 -11.03
CA GLU A 29 -20.93 2.50 -9.67
C GLU A 29 -19.49 2.73 -9.23
N LYS A 30 -19.25 3.84 -8.50
CA LYS A 30 -17.90 4.22 -8.12
C LYS A 30 -17.42 3.13 -7.17
N THR A 31 -16.40 2.38 -7.56
CA THR A 31 -15.87 1.29 -6.76
C THR A 31 -15.37 1.86 -5.43
N VAL A 32 -16.11 1.60 -4.36
CA VAL A 32 -15.70 1.97 -3.01
C VAL A 32 -14.74 0.90 -2.52
N VAL A 33 -13.45 1.24 -2.51
CA VAL A 33 -12.41 0.36 -1.97
C VAL A 33 -12.33 0.58 -0.46
N THR A 34 -12.53 -0.49 0.29
CA THR A 34 -12.49 -0.46 1.75
C THR A 34 -11.25 -1.20 2.23
N GLY A 35 -10.41 -0.54 3.02
CA GLY A 35 -9.13 -1.10 3.47
C GLY A 35 -8.61 -0.53 4.79
N VAL A 36 -7.40 -0.90 5.17
CA VAL A 36 -6.70 -0.27 6.30
C VAL A 36 -6.00 0.98 5.79
N ASP A 37 -6.17 2.11 6.47
CA ASP A 37 -5.63 3.40 6.01
C ASP A 37 -4.13 3.32 5.70
N ILE A 38 -3.33 2.71 6.58
CA ILE A 38 -1.89 2.56 6.37
C ILE A 38 -1.54 1.75 5.12
N VAL A 39 -2.33 0.73 4.80
CA VAL A 39 -2.16 -0.13 3.62
C VAL A 39 -2.51 0.66 2.36
N MET A 40 -3.62 1.41 2.40
CA MET A 40 -4.09 2.20 1.26
C MET A 40 -3.27 3.46 1.01
N SER A 41 -2.77 4.12 2.06
CA SER A 41 -1.98 5.36 1.97
C SER A 41 -0.54 5.13 1.51
N HIS A 42 0.04 3.98 1.81
CA HIS A 42 1.44 3.65 1.48
C HIS A 42 1.56 2.54 0.43
N HIS A 43 0.44 2.14 -0.19
CA HIS A 43 0.38 1.09 -1.20
C HIS A 43 1.07 -0.23 -0.77
N LEU A 44 0.86 -0.62 0.49
CA LEU A 44 1.47 -1.84 1.02
C LEU A 44 0.87 -3.07 0.33
N GLN A 45 1.72 -4.03 -0.01
CA GLN A 45 1.31 -5.28 -0.62
C GLN A 45 1.24 -6.40 0.40
N GLU A 46 0.15 -7.14 0.40
CA GLU A 46 0.04 -8.37 1.18
C GLU A 46 0.97 -9.43 0.57
N THR A 47 1.75 -10.09 1.43
CA THR A 47 2.68 -11.14 1.03
C THR A 47 2.46 -12.37 1.91
N SER A 48 2.42 -13.55 1.29
CA SER A 48 2.24 -14.82 2.00
C SER A 48 3.60 -15.47 2.30
N PHE A 49 3.76 -16.04 3.50
CA PHE A 49 4.96 -16.79 3.88
C PHE A 49 4.62 -18.15 4.49
N ARG A 50 5.50 -19.13 4.27
CA ARG A 50 5.53 -20.37 5.05
C ARG A 50 6.21 -20.13 6.40
N LYS A 51 5.85 -20.90 7.43
CA LYS A 51 6.31 -20.73 8.81
C LYS A 51 7.85 -20.72 8.93
N GLU A 52 8.52 -21.56 8.15
CA GLU A 52 9.98 -21.70 8.14
C GLU A 52 10.65 -20.46 7.55
N ALA A 53 10.09 -19.94 6.45
CA ALA A 53 10.57 -18.72 5.81
C ALA A 53 10.38 -17.49 6.70
N TYR A 54 9.25 -17.41 7.41
CA TYR A 54 8.98 -16.33 8.36
C TYR A 54 9.97 -16.30 9.54
N LYS A 55 10.29 -17.47 10.12
CA LYS A 55 11.30 -17.59 11.19
C LYS A 55 12.68 -17.14 10.72
N LYS A 56 13.06 -17.52 9.50
CA LYS A 56 14.32 -17.12 8.88
C LYS A 56 14.37 -15.60 8.68
N TYR A 57 13.32 -15.02 8.08
CA TYR A 57 13.19 -13.57 7.88
C TYR A 57 13.39 -12.76 9.16
N ILE A 58 12.75 -13.17 10.26
CA ILE A 58 12.94 -12.51 11.58
C ILE A 58 14.40 -12.61 12.03
N THR A 59 15.01 -13.78 11.91
CA THR A 59 16.40 -13.99 12.37
C THR A 59 17.38 -13.15 11.56
N GLU A 60 17.18 -13.06 10.25
CA GLU A 60 18.04 -12.31 9.33
C GLU A 60 17.89 -10.79 9.47
N ILE A 61 16.67 -10.26 9.70
CA ILE A 61 16.44 -8.81 9.80
C ILE A 61 16.57 -8.29 11.23
N ILE A 62 16.05 -9.02 12.21
CA ILE A 62 15.98 -8.58 13.59
C ILE A 62 17.12 -9.18 14.39
N GLY A 63 17.35 -10.49 14.25
CA GLY A 63 18.34 -11.21 15.07
C GLY A 63 19.77 -10.71 14.89
N ASN A 64 20.25 -10.60 13.65
CA ASN A 64 21.66 -10.27 13.39
C ASN A 64 21.93 -8.75 13.33
N PRO A 65 21.12 -7.93 12.63
CA PRO A 65 21.36 -6.50 12.48
C PRO A 65 21.09 -5.68 13.76
N LEU A 66 20.06 -6.01 14.57
CA LEU A 66 19.85 -5.30 15.84
C LEU A 66 20.93 -5.64 16.86
N LYS A 67 21.38 -6.89 16.93
CA LYS A 67 22.51 -7.26 17.79
C LYS A 67 23.78 -6.51 17.41
N ALA A 68 24.10 -6.44 16.12
CA ALA A 68 25.25 -5.68 15.64
C ALA A 68 25.12 -4.18 15.95
N SER A 69 23.95 -3.58 15.70
CA SER A 69 23.72 -2.15 15.98
C SER A 69 23.63 -1.80 17.46
N LEU A 70 23.34 -2.75 18.36
CA LEU A 70 23.45 -2.56 19.80
C LEU A 70 24.90 -2.64 20.28
N VAL A 71 25.68 -3.62 19.80
CA VAL A 71 27.12 -3.75 20.14
C VAL A 71 27.94 -2.55 19.66
N ASN A 72 27.59 -1.97 18.51
CA ASN A 72 28.32 -0.81 17.96
C ASN A 72 27.98 0.52 18.66
N LYS A 73 26.98 0.57 19.56
CA LYS A 73 26.64 1.80 20.30
C LYS A 73 27.57 2.06 21.49
N ASP A 74 28.19 1.02 22.03
CA ASP A 74 29.11 1.11 23.17
C ASP A 74 30.54 1.50 22.75
N GLN A 75 30.81 1.66 21.45
CA GLN A 75 32.14 1.98 20.88
C GLN A 75 32.26 3.44 20.38
N LYS A 76 31.35 4.32 20.78
CA LYS A 76 31.30 5.72 20.30
C LYS A 76 31.43 6.77 21.40
N GLU A 77 32.14 6.46 22.49
CA GLU A 77 32.69 7.47 23.42
C GLU A 77 34.14 7.80 23.07
#